data_AF-A0A183GPV5-F1
#
_entry.id   AF-A0A183GPV5-F1
#
_cell.length_a   1.000
_cell.length_b   1.000
_cell.length_c   1.000
_cell.angle_alpha   90.00
_cell.angle_beta   90.00
_cell.angle_gamma   90.00
#
_symmetry.space_group_name_H-M   'P 1'
#
loop_
_entity.id
_entity.type
_entity.pdbx_description
1 polymer ?
#
loop_
_entity_poly.entity_id
_entity_poly.type
_entity_poly.pdbx_seq_one_letter_code
_entity_poly.pdbx_strand_id
1 'polypeptide(L)'
;MVKATCTDAHFDSIDFDGLQCLFYVAGFQGSEFADYPTRLLRKLYQAENITLKDLTAEYQLIKSYKDDARLLEGTPAVNVVRRQKFHLGKKRKPQRRQRDGSSPKAIPHRPGKSTFKPRA
;
A
#
# COMPACT_ATOMS: atom_id res chain seq x y z
N MET A 1 -11.10 5.26 48.74
CA MET A 1 -10.34 4.40 47.82
C MET A 1 -9.33 5.16 46.95
N VAL A 2 -9.66 6.36 46.45
CA VAL A 2 -8.75 7.18 45.59
C VAL A 2 -7.41 7.53 46.27
N LYS A 3 -7.42 7.74 47.60
CA LYS A 3 -6.21 8.13 48.36
C LYS A 3 -5.10 7.07 48.30
N ALA A 4 -5.43 5.78 48.35
CA ALA A 4 -4.45 4.70 48.38
C ALA A 4 -3.82 4.44 47.01
N THR A 5 -4.58 4.61 45.92
CA THR A 5 -4.08 4.46 44.55
C THR A 5 -3.18 5.63 44.14
N CYS A 6 -3.40 6.83 44.70
CA CYS A 6 -2.51 7.97 44.45
C CYS A 6 -1.12 7.79 45.08
N THR A 7 -1.05 7.17 46.27
CA THR A 7 0.24 6.92 46.96
C THR A 7 1.03 5.82 46.27
N ASP A 8 0.36 4.77 45.82
CA ASP A 8 0.99 3.65 45.08
C ASP A 8 1.57 4.09 43.72
N ALA A 9 0.89 5.04 43.06
CA ALA A 9 1.36 5.64 41.81
C ALA A 9 2.25 6.88 42.01
N HIS A 10 2.71 7.16 43.24
CA HIS A 10 3.60 8.27 43.59
C HIS A 10 3.13 9.66 43.08
N PHE A 11 1.81 9.88 42.96
CA PHE A 11 1.26 11.16 42.51
C PHE A 11 1.59 12.32 43.47
N ASP A 12 1.91 12.00 44.73
CA ASP A 12 2.41 12.91 45.76
C ASP A 12 3.79 13.52 45.44
N SER A 13 4.54 12.92 44.50
CA SER A 13 5.83 13.42 44.04
C SER A 13 5.77 14.23 42.74
N ILE A 14 4.61 14.29 42.08
CA ILE A 14 4.43 15.02 40.82
C ILE A 14 4.34 16.52 41.11
N ASP A 15 5.20 17.29 40.46
CA ASP A 15 5.19 18.75 40.52
C ASP A 15 4.09 19.35 39.62
N PHE A 16 3.90 20.66 39.72
CA PHE A 16 2.90 21.36 38.93
C PHE A 16 3.14 21.22 37.42
N ASP A 17 4.41 21.24 37.00
CA ASP A 17 4.79 21.12 35.59
C ASP A 17 4.49 19.70 35.06
N GLY A 18 4.77 18.66 35.84
CA GLY A 18 4.42 17.26 35.54
C GLY A 18 2.91 17.05 35.46
N LEU A 19 2.14 17.68 36.35
CA LEU A 19 0.67 17.71 36.29
C LEU A 19 0.15 18.37 35.01
N GLN A 20 0.72 19.51 34.61
CA GLN A 20 0.37 20.20 33.37
C GLN A 20 0.69 19.33 32.14
N CYS A 21 1.85 18.68 32.13
CA CYS A 21 2.25 17.75 31.06
C CYS A 21 1.29 16.57 30.96
N LEU A 22 0.90 15.99 32.09
CA LEU A 22 -0.05 14.87 32.12
C LEU A 22 -1.43 15.26 31.62
N PHE A 23 -1.95 16.41 32.05
CA PHE A 23 -3.25 16.91 31.60
C PHE A 23 -3.25 17.23 30.10
N TYR A 24 -2.15 17.79 29.58
CA TYR A 24 -1.97 18.05 28.15
C TYR A 24 -2.09 16.76 27.32
N VAL A 25 -1.42 15.69 27.75
CA VAL A 25 -1.45 14.38 27.06
C VAL A 25 -2.82 13.69 27.19
N ALA A 26 -3.46 13.78 28.36
CA ALA A 26 -4.78 13.20 28.59
C ALA A 26 -5.92 13.96 27.88
N GLY A 27 -5.68 15.21 27.47
CA GLY A 27 -6.67 16.07 26.82
C GLY A 27 -7.01 15.67 25.37
N PHE A 28 -6.21 14.81 24.73
CA PHE A 28 -6.48 14.33 23.37
C PHE A 28 -7.61 13.31 23.35
N GLN A 29 -8.83 13.79 23.12
CA GLN A 29 -10.05 12.99 23.02
C GLN A 29 -10.48 12.93 21.55
N GLY A 30 -10.30 11.79 20.90
CA GLY A 30 -10.71 11.59 19.51
C GLY A 30 -9.84 10.59 18.76
N SER A 31 -10.44 9.87 17.81
CA SER A 31 -9.73 8.85 17.03
C SER A 31 -8.66 9.44 16.11
N GLU A 32 -8.87 10.66 15.58
CA GLU A 32 -7.86 11.36 14.79
C GLU A 32 -6.59 11.70 15.59
N PHE A 33 -6.69 11.70 16.91
CA PHE A 33 -5.61 12.05 17.82
C PHE A 33 -4.94 10.84 18.50
N ALA A 34 -5.36 9.60 18.23
CA ALA A 34 -4.87 8.41 18.93
C ALA A 34 -3.34 8.23 18.89
N ASP A 35 -2.69 8.75 17.84
CA ASP A 35 -1.23 8.67 17.67
C ASP A 35 -0.45 9.64 18.57
N TYR A 36 -1.08 10.77 18.97
CA TYR A 36 -0.39 11.82 19.72
C TYR A 36 -0.10 11.40 21.16
N PRO A 37 -1.05 10.88 21.98
CA PRO A 37 -0.77 10.45 23.34
C PRO A 37 0.36 9.44 23.42
N THR A 38 0.37 8.46 22.51
CA THR A 38 1.40 7.41 22.50
C THR A 38 2.80 7.98 22.28
N ARG A 39 2.96 8.91 21.32
CA ARG A 39 4.27 9.54 21.06
C ARG A 39 4.67 10.52 22.17
N LEU A 40 3.73 11.29 22.70
CA LEU A 40 3.98 12.23 23.78
C LEU A 40 4.33 11.53 25.10
N LEU A 41 3.65 10.43 25.44
CA LEU A 41 4.01 9.58 26.59
C LEU A 41 5.40 8.96 26.44
N ARG A 42 5.73 8.50 25.23
CA ARG A 42 7.07 7.99 24.95
C ARG A 42 8.13 9.07 25.15
N LYS A 43 7.85 10.31 24.72
CA LYS A 43 8.73 11.45 24.92
C LYS A 43 8.92 11.75 26.40
N LEU A 44 7.83 11.82 27.17
CA LEU A 44 7.80 11.94 28.64
C LEU A 44 8.65 10.87 29.33
N TYR A 45 8.52 9.61 28.91
CA TYR A 45 9.26 8.51 29.51
C TYR A 45 10.78 8.56 29.24
N GLN A 46 11.20 9.16 28.13
CA GLN A 46 12.61 9.16 27.70
C GLN A 46 13.44 10.30 28.29
N ALA A 47 12.82 11.37 28.79
CA ALA A 47 13.53 12.54 29.28
C ALA A 47 13.25 12.78 30.77
N GLU A 48 14.31 12.91 31.56
CA GLU A 48 14.21 13.13 33.01
C GLU A 48 13.59 14.49 33.38
N ASN A 49 13.71 15.50 32.51
CA ASN A 49 13.23 16.86 32.75
C ASN A 49 12.49 17.40 31.53
N ILE A 50 11.34 16.81 31.22
CA ILE A 50 10.49 17.33 30.15
C ILE A 50 9.67 18.52 30.65
N THR A 51 9.64 19.56 29.83
CA THR A 51 8.74 20.70 30.05
C THR A 51 7.52 20.61 29.14
N LEU A 52 6.46 21.33 29.50
CA LEU A 52 5.28 21.47 28.63
C LEU A 52 5.64 22.04 27.25
N LYS A 53 6.70 22.86 27.17
CA LYS A 53 7.19 23.40 25.89
C LYS A 53 7.74 22.30 24.99
N ASP A 54 8.48 21.35 25.55
CA ASP A 54 9.05 20.22 24.79
C ASP A 54 7.96 19.31 24.25
N LEU A 55 6.93 19.04 25.06
CA LEU A 55 5.74 18.30 24.63
C LEU A 55 4.96 19.02 23.53
N THR A 56 4.82 20.34 23.66
CA THR A 56 4.15 21.15 22.63
C THR A 56 4.94 21.12 21.32
N ALA A 57 6.28 21.21 21.39
CA ALA A 57 7.14 21.12 20.21
C ALA A 57 7.02 19.74 19.53
N GLU A 58 7.02 18.66 20.31
CA GLU A 58 6.81 17.31 19.79
C GLU A 58 5.41 17.15 19.16
N TYR A 59 4.36 17.72 19.77
CA TYR A 59 3.02 17.74 19.19
C TYR A 59 3.01 18.45 17.82
N GLN A 60 3.62 19.63 17.71
CA GLN A 60 3.68 20.36 16.43
C GLN A 60 4.46 19.57 15.37
N LEU A 61 5.53 18.88 15.77
CA LEU A 61 6.30 18.02 14.89
C LEU A 61 5.45 16.85 14.36
N ILE A 62 4.71 16.16 15.24
CA ILE A 62 3.79 15.07 14.84
C ILE A 62 2.75 15.61 13.87
N LYS A 63 2.17 16.77 14.18
CA LYS A 63 1.15 17.42 13.35
C LYS A 63 1.69 17.73 11.94
N SER A 64 2.86 18.38 11.86
CA SER A 64 3.52 18.69 10.59
C SER A 64 3.73 17.44 9.74
N TYR A 65 4.22 16.35 10.32
CA TYR A 65 4.41 15.09 9.58
C TYR A 65 3.10 14.50 9.06
N LYS A 66 2.00 14.61 9.81
CA LYS A 66 0.68 14.15 9.34
C LYS A 66 0.17 15.02 8.19
N ASP A 67 0.41 16.33 8.24
CA ASP A 67 0.06 17.25 7.16
C ASP A 67 0.89 16.98 5.88
N ASP A 68 2.19 16.75 6.02
CA ASP A 68 3.09 16.39 4.90
C ASP A 68 2.69 15.04 4.26
N ALA A 69 2.34 14.04 5.08
CA ALA A 69 1.88 12.74 4.59
C ALA A 69 0.59 12.86 3.74
N ARG A 70 -0.36 13.70 4.18
CA ARG A 70 -1.59 13.97 3.42
C ARG A 70 -1.31 14.65 2.08
N LEU A 71 -0.33 15.55 2.03
CA LEU A 71 0.09 16.20 0.78
C LEU A 71 0.66 15.18 -0.21
N LEU A 72 1.47 14.24 0.28
CA LEU A 72 2.05 13.16 -0.52
C LEU A 72 1.00 12.15 -1.00
N GLU A 73 0.02 11.80 -0.16
CA GLU A 73 -1.09 10.92 -0.55
C GLU A 73 -2.04 11.58 -1.56
N GLY A 74 -2.19 12.91 -1.52
CA GLY A 74 -3.04 13.68 -2.43
C GLY A 74 -2.45 13.97 -3.80
N THR A 75 -1.16 13.67 -4.05
CA THR A 75 -0.51 13.94 -5.35
C THR A 75 -0.31 12.65 -6.17
N PRO A 76 -1.05 12.42 -7.26
CA PRO A 76 -0.90 11.23 -8.10
C PRO A 76 0.40 11.23 -8.95
N ALA A 77 1.27 12.24 -8.79
CA ALA A 77 2.38 12.49 -9.69
C ALA A 77 3.62 11.59 -9.48
N VAL A 78 3.76 10.92 -8.32
CA VAL A 78 5.01 10.19 -8.00
C VAL A 78 4.98 8.71 -8.43
N ASN A 79 3.82 8.15 -8.80
CA ASN A 79 3.67 6.73 -9.16
C ASN A 79 3.29 6.48 -10.63
N VAL A 80 3.89 7.20 -11.59
CA VAL A 80 3.71 6.90 -13.02
C VAL A 80 5.04 6.75 -13.76
N VAL A 81 5.94 5.91 -13.25
CA VAL A 81 6.87 5.19 -14.15
C VAL A 81 6.20 3.86 -14.51
N ARG A 82 5.09 3.99 -15.25
CA ARG A 82 4.41 2.86 -15.90
C ARG A 82 5.38 2.31 -16.94
N ARG A 83 6.05 1.20 -16.60
CA ARG A 83 6.95 0.40 -17.45
C ARG A 83 6.51 0.43 -18.91
N GLN A 84 7.07 1.33 -19.70
CA GLN A 84 6.89 1.33 -21.15
C GLN A 84 7.76 0.18 -21.67
N LYS A 85 7.16 -1.00 -21.81
CA LYS A 85 7.77 -2.11 -22.53
C LYS A 85 8.01 -1.62 -23.95
N PHE A 86 9.27 -1.33 -24.29
CA PHE A 86 9.69 -1.09 -25.66
C PHE A 86 9.32 -2.31 -26.51
N HIS A 87 8.23 -2.19 -27.26
CA HIS A 87 7.95 -3.09 -28.39
C HIS A 87 8.87 -2.69 -29.55
N LEU A 88 10.17 -2.93 -29.38
CA LEU A 88 11.13 -2.90 -30.49
C LEU A 88 10.91 -4.17 -31.32
N GLY A 89 10.15 -4.01 -32.40
CA GLY A 89 9.81 -5.09 -33.30
C GLY A 89 11.03 -5.75 -33.94
N LYS A 90 10.92 -7.06 -34.19
CA LYS A 90 11.64 -7.72 -35.29
C LYS A 90 10.69 -8.67 -36.02
N LYS A 91 10.26 -8.23 -37.20
CA LYS A 91 9.72 -9.08 -38.26
C LYS A 91 10.74 -10.18 -38.58
N ARG A 92 10.32 -11.44 -38.61
CA ARG A 92 10.88 -12.47 -39.50
C ARG A 92 9.75 -13.37 -40.00
N LYS A 93 9.38 -13.24 -41.27
CA LYS A 93 8.56 -14.22 -41.98
C LYS A 93 9.42 -15.49 -42.22
N PRO A 94 8.92 -16.70 -42.00
CA PRO A 94 9.59 -17.90 -42.47
C PRO A 94 9.31 -18.08 -43.98
N GLN A 95 10.36 -17.97 -44.79
CA GLN A 95 10.33 -18.32 -46.22
C GLN A 95 10.31 -19.86 -46.33
N ARG A 96 9.13 -20.41 -46.65
CA ARG A 96 8.94 -21.85 -46.90
C ARG A 96 9.58 -22.18 -48.24
N ARG A 97 10.74 -22.85 -48.22
CA ARG A 97 11.35 -23.45 -49.43
C ARG A 97 10.48 -24.65 -49.83
N GLN A 98 9.66 -24.51 -50.88
CA GLN A 98 9.15 -25.66 -51.62
C GLN A 98 10.23 -26.08 -52.60
N ARG A 99 10.76 -27.30 -52.40
CA ARG A 99 11.54 -28.02 -53.41
C ARG A 99 10.58 -28.90 -54.20
N ASP A 100 10.78 -28.85 -55.50
CA ASP A 100 10.01 -29.49 -56.55
C ASP A 100 9.94 -31.02 -56.47
N GLY A 101 8.86 -31.53 -57.06
CA GLY A 101 8.98 -32.53 -58.12
C GLY A 101 8.82 -33.99 -57.69
N SER A 102 7.65 -34.56 -57.98
CA SER A 102 7.50 -35.59 -59.03
C SER A 102 6.15 -36.31 -58.93
N SER A 103 5.32 -36.16 -59.95
CA SER A 103 4.30 -37.15 -60.31
C SER A 103 4.90 -38.09 -61.36
N PRO A 104 4.45 -39.35 -61.47
CA PRO A 104 3.58 -39.63 -62.62
C PRO A 104 2.42 -40.63 -62.37
N LYS A 105 1.45 -40.49 -63.28
CA LYS A 105 0.16 -41.16 -63.49
C LYS A 105 0.15 -42.70 -63.41
N ALA A 106 -0.99 -43.26 -62.97
CA ALA A 106 -1.85 -44.18 -63.76
C ALA A 106 -3.20 -44.46 -63.03
N ILE A 107 -4.31 -44.43 -63.77
CA ILE A 107 -5.66 -44.91 -63.38
C ILE A 107 -5.90 -46.19 -64.20
N PRO A 108 -6.68 -47.19 -63.72
CA PRO A 108 -8.04 -47.34 -64.29
C PRO A 108 -9.12 -47.90 -63.33
N HIS A 109 -10.35 -47.36 -63.52
CA HIS A 109 -11.71 -47.97 -63.50
C HIS A 109 -12.08 -49.09 -62.48
N ARG A 110 -13.28 -49.11 -61.85
CA ARG A 110 -14.64 -49.23 -62.45
C ARG A 110 -15.75 -48.96 -61.38
N PRO A 111 -17.01 -48.74 -61.79
CA PRO A 111 -18.06 -48.07 -61.00
C PRO A 111 -19.04 -49.02 -60.30
N GLY A 112 -19.60 -48.57 -59.18
CA GLY A 112 -20.79 -49.16 -58.56
C GLY A 112 -21.77 -48.07 -58.18
N LYS A 113 -22.80 -47.88 -59.01
CA LYS A 113 -23.97 -47.06 -58.70
C LYS A 113 -24.84 -47.85 -57.73
N SER A 114 -25.26 -47.24 -56.62
CA SER A 114 -26.52 -47.63 -55.97
C SER A 114 -27.29 -46.37 -55.62
N THR A 115 -28.28 -46.12 -56.46
CA THR A 115 -29.36 -45.17 -56.29
C THR A 115 -30.36 -45.71 -55.28
N PHE A 116 -30.72 -44.93 -54.26
CA PHE A 116 -32.10 -44.89 -53.79
C PHE A 116 -32.41 -43.52 -53.17
N LYS A 117 -33.33 -42.78 -53.81
CA LYS A 117 -34.03 -41.59 -53.28
C LYS A 117 -35.31 -42.09 -52.53
N PRO A 118 -36.20 -41.20 -52.07
CA PRO A 118 -36.09 -40.32 -50.92
C PRO A 118 -37.20 -40.60 -49.87
N ARG A 119 -37.01 -39.95 -48.73
CA ARG A 119 -37.96 -39.57 -47.66
C ARG A 119 -39.47 -39.63 -47.97
N ALA A 120 -40.22 -40.28 -47.08
CA ALA A 120 -41.46 -39.79 -46.47
C ALA A 120 -41.54 -40.34 -45.05
#